data_AF-A0A7X7WZQ1-F1
#
_entry.id   AF-A0A7X7WZQ1-F1
#
_cell.length_a   1.000
_cell.length_b   1.000
_cell.length_c   1.000
_cell.angle_alpha   90.00
_cell.angle_beta   90.00
_cell.angle_gamma   90.00
#
_symmetry.space_group_name_H-M   'P 1'
#
loop_
_entity.id
_entity.type
_entity.pdbx_description
1 polymer ?
#
loop_
_entity_poly.entity_id
_entity_poly.type
_entity_poly.pdbx_seq_one_letter_code
_entity_poly.pdbx_strand_id
1 'polypeptide(L)'
;YDMSSDRSDACMAAYAKWIANTANEPGLDGADLDYEGWNGNDLVRVVKELSKYFGPKSPNPKTLLIVDFYGNPAPAECDPYCNYFVDQAYSNQGESAHTISGLSTNKLVFCETFGVFYATGGQILNYAKWEPSTGRKGGCGAYFLGRNYYSASGIPYNEFRQAIQIMNPAINK
;
A
#
# COMPACT_ATOMS: atom_id res chain seq x y z
N TYR A 1 -11.62 13.47 -15.88
CA TYR A 1 -11.73 12.21 -16.64
C TYR A 1 -12.65 11.30 -15.88
N ASP A 2 -13.75 10.86 -16.48
CA ASP A 2 -14.72 10.01 -15.81
C ASP A 2 -14.57 8.56 -16.30
N MET A 3 -13.84 7.78 -15.50
CA MET A 3 -13.59 6.35 -15.74
C MET A 3 -14.84 5.48 -15.51
N SER A 4 -15.95 6.07 -15.03
CA SER A 4 -17.22 5.36 -14.90
C SER A 4 -17.98 5.28 -16.24
N SER A 5 -17.71 6.19 -17.18
CA SER A 5 -18.42 6.30 -18.47
C SER A 5 -17.57 6.00 -19.71
N ASP A 6 -16.25 6.26 -19.68
CA ASP A 6 -15.31 5.88 -20.75
C ASP A 6 -14.06 5.20 -20.18
N ARG A 7 -13.75 3.99 -20.66
CA ARG A 7 -12.59 3.18 -20.27
C ARG A 7 -11.69 2.82 -21.44
N SER A 8 -11.72 3.61 -22.51
CA SER A 8 -10.82 3.49 -23.66
C SER A 8 -9.34 3.64 -23.25
N ASP A 9 -8.41 3.11 -24.05
CA ASP A 9 -6.96 3.25 -23.78
C ASP A 9 -6.55 4.73 -23.71
N ALA A 10 -7.18 5.58 -24.52
CA ALA A 10 -6.97 7.02 -24.49
C ALA A 10 -7.42 7.64 -23.16
N CYS A 11 -8.58 7.22 -22.63
CA CYS A 11 -9.05 7.67 -21.33
C CYS A 11 -8.10 7.20 -20.20
N MET A 12 -7.66 5.94 -20.22
CA MET A 12 -6.70 5.39 -19.25
C MET A 12 -5.38 6.17 -19.24
N ALA A 13 -4.81 6.44 -20.42
CA ALA A 13 -3.57 7.20 -20.56
C ALA A 13 -3.73 8.66 -20.09
N ALA A 14 -4.86 9.30 -20.41
CA ALA A 14 -5.14 10.65 -19.97
C ALA A 14 -5.36 10.74 -18.45
N TYR A 15 -6.03 9.74 -17.86
CA TYR A 15 -6.23 9.64 -16.42
C TYR A 15 -4.90 9.42 -15.69
N ALA A 16 -4.06 8.49 -16.16
CA ALA A 16 -2.73 8.27 -15.60
C ALA A 16 -1.85 9.53 -15.67
N LYS A 17 -1.91 10.26 -16.80
CA LYS A 17 -1.20 11.54 -16.94
C LYS A 17 -1.72 12.60 -15.96
N TRP A 18 -3.03 12.66 -15.73
CA TRP A 18 -3.61 13.58 -14.74
C TRP A 18 -3.16 13.25 -13.31
N ILE A 19 -3.11 11.97 -12.93
CA ILE A 19 -2.55 11.54 -11.64
C ILE A 19 -1.08 11.96 -11.54
N ALA A 20 -0.29 11.68 -12.58
CA ALA A 20 1.13 12.03 -12.61
C ALA A 20 1.37 13.54 -12.44
N ASN A 21 0.59 14.38 -13.10
CA ASN A 21 0.69 15.83 -12.92
C ASN A 21 0.29 16.25 -11.50
N THR A 22 -0.82 15.71 -10.98
CA THR A 22 -1.29 15.99 -9.62
C THR A 22 -0.23 15.67 -8.55
N ALA A 23 0.55 14.61 -8.75
CA ALA A 23 1.66 14.28 -7.86
C ALA A 23 2.92 15.13 -8.12
N ASN A 24 3.30 15.34 -9.38
CA ASN A 24 4.55 16.03 -9.74
C ASN A 24 4.50 17.55 -9.52
N GLU A 25 3.36 18.21 -9.74
CA GLU A 25 3.20 19.66 -9.56
C GLU A 25 3.59 20.14 -8.15
N PRO A 26 3.11 19.51 -7.06
CA PRO A 26 3.57 19.79 -5.70
C PRO A 26 4.88 19.09 -5.32
N GLY A 27 5.48 18.28 -6.21
CA GLY A 27 6.73 17.57 -5.96
C GLY A 27 6.61 16.36 -5.02
N LEU A 28 5.49 15.63 -5.08
CA LEU A 28 5.32 14.38 -4.33
C LEU A 28 6.16 13.24 -4.94
N ASP A 29 6.46 12.25 -4.11
CA ASP A 29 7.34 11.13 -4.47
C ASP A 29 6.66 9.99 -5.24
N GLY A 30 5.38 10.11 -5.59
CA GLY A 30 4.67 9.03 -6.28
C GLY A 30 3.15 9.13 -6.24
N ALA A 31 2.51 8.00 -6.57
CA ALA A 31 1.06 7.83 -6.53
C ALA A 31 0.68 6.50 -5.90
N ASP A 32 -0.45 6.51 -5.21
CA ASP A 32 -1.11 5.34 -4.64
C ASP A 32 -2.51 5.19 -5.26
N LEU A 33 -2.85 3.99 -5.70
CA LEU A 33 -4.15 3.67 -6.29
C LEU A 33 -4.95 2.81 -5.32
N ASP A 34 -6.03 3.40 -4.80
CA ASP A 34 -7.06 2.70 -4.06
C ASP A 34 -7.85 1.77 -5.02
N TYR A 35 -7.54 0.48 -4.97
CA TYR A 35 -8.15 -0.57 -5.76
C TYR A 35 -9.32 -1.22 -5.03
N GLU A 36 -10.47 -0.54 -5.08
CA GLU A 36 -11.73 -1.06 -4.57
C GLU A 36 -12.88 -0.87 -5.57
N GLY A 37 -13.50 -1.96 -6.01
CA GLY A 37 -14.73 -1.90 -6.81
C GLY A 37 -14.58 -1.65 -8.31
N TRP A 38 -13.38 -1.78 -8.88
CA TRP A 38 -13.14 -1.70 -10.33
C TRP A 38 -12.47 -2.95 -10.91
N ASN A 39 -12.48 -3.09 -12.24
CA ASN A 39 -12.04 -4.31 -12.91
C ASN A 39 -10.51 -4.45 -12.87
N GLY A 40 -10.00 -5.64 -12.54
CA GLY A 40 -8.56 -5.89 -12.47
C GLY A 40 -7.80 -5.63 -13.78
N ASN A 41 -8.40 -5.88 -14.95
CA ASN A 41 -7.76 -5.55 -16.24
C ASN A 41 -7.65 -4.03 -16.44
N ASP A 42 -8.63 -3.27 -15.95
CA ASP A 42 -8.57 -1.80 -15.98
C ASP A 42 -7.47 -1.28 -15.03
N LEU A 43 -7.32 -1.87 -13.84
CA LEU A 43 -6.20 -1.58 -12.95
C LEU A 43 -4.86 -1.82 -13.64
N VAL A 44 -4.66 -3.01 -14.26
CA VAL A 44 -3.43 -3.34 -14.99
C VAL A 44 -3.12 -2.31 -16.07
N ARG A 45 -4.14 -1.87 -16.83
CA ARG A 45 -3.98 -0.85 -17.88
C ARG A 45 -3.52 0.49 -17.30
N VAL A 46 -4.14 0.97 -16.22
CA VAL A 46 -3.74 2.23 -15.55
C VAL A 46 -2.35 2.11 -14.94
N VAL A 47 -2.02 1.00 -14.26
CA VAL A 47 -0.69 0.76 -13.67
C VAL A 47 0.41 0.81 -14.74
N LYS A 48 0.18 0.20 -15.90
CA LYS A 48 1.14 0.27 -17.02
C LYS A 48 1.33 1.70 -17.53
N GLU A 49 0.25 2.46 -17.65
CA GLU A 49 0.34 3.87 -18.05
C GLU A 49 1.06 4.73 -16.99
N LEU A 50 0.76 4.54 -15.71
CA LEU A 50 1.46 5.21 -14.60
C LEU A 50 2.92 4.80 -14.51
N SER A 51 3.27 3.58 -14.88
CA SER A 51 4.66 3.11 -14.87
C SER A 51 5.59 3.89 -15.81
N LYS A 52 5.03 4.68 -16.73
CA LYS A 52 5.80 5.63 -17.55
C LYS A 52 6.32 6.83 -16.74
N TYR A 53 5.72 7.10 -15.58
CA TYR A 53 6.03 8.23 -14.71
C TYR A 53 6.58 7.79 -13.35
N PHE A 54 6.04 6.72 -12.77
CA PHE A 54 6.36 6.27 -11.42
C PHE A 54 6.75 4.80 -11.32
N GLY A 55 7.46 4.45 -10.23
CA GLY A 55 7.76 3.07 -9.88
C GLY A 55 8.91 2.44 -10.67
N PRO A 56 9.20 1.13 -10.45
CA PRO A 56 10.44 0.48 -10.86
C PRO A 56 10.68 0.41 -12.38
N LYS A 57 9.63 0.61 -13.19
CA LYS A 57 9.71 0.59 -14.66
C LYS A 57 9.73 2.00 -15.29
N SER A 58 9.62 3.05 -14.47
CA SER A 58 9.67 4.42 -14.96
C SER A 58 11.10 4.88 -15.24
N PRO A 59 11.29 5.95 -16.04
CA PRO A 59 12.57 6.63 -16.17
C PRO A 59 13.12 7.19 -14.84
N ASN A 60 12.26 7.34 -13.82
CA ASN A 60 12.64 7.77 -12.46
C ASN A 60 12.25 6.70 -11.41
N PRO A 61 13.00 5.60 -11.32
CA PRO A 61 12.62 4.42 -10.53
C PRO A 61 12.63 4.65 -9.00
N LYS A 62 12.99 5.85 -8.54
CA LYS A 62 12.95 6.25 -7.12
C LYS A 62 11.56 6.66 -6.66
N THR A 63 10.69 7.06 -7.59
CA THR A 63 9.31 7.39 -7.28
C THR A 63 8.48 6.14 -6.99
N LEU A 64 7.40 6.30 -6.24
CA LEU A 64 6.55 5.23 -5.77
C LEU A 64 5.32 5.08 -6.65
N LEU A 65 5.09 3.86 -7.14
CA LEU A 65 3.79 3.42 -7.63
C LEU A 65 3.27 2.35 -6.68
N ILE A 66 2.20 2.67 -5.97
CA ILE A 66 1.57 1.81 -4.96
C ILE A 66 0.16 1.48 -5.42
N VAL A 67 -0.30 0.29 -5.06
CA VAL A 67 -1.71 -0.09 -5.15
C VAL A 67 -2.13 -0.56 -3.77
N ASP A 68 -3.10 0.12 -3.16
CA ASP A 68 -3.77 -0.37 -1.97
C ASP A 68 -5.09 -1.06 -2.34
N PHE A 69 -5.57 -2.01 -1.52
CA PHE A 69 -6.78 -2.76 -1.82
C PHE A 69 -7.42 -3.35 -0.55
N TYR A 70 -8.72 -3.66 -0.64
CA TYR A 70 -9.45 -4.45 0.35
C TYR A 70 -10.14 -5.66 -0.30
N GLY A 71 -9.94 -6.84 0.28
CA GLY A 71 -10.58 -8.10 -0.12
C GLY A 71 -10.10 -8.71 -1.44
N ASN A 72 -10.11 -7.95 -2.54
CA ASN A 72 -9.64 -8.41 -3.84
C ASN A 72 -8.22 -7.90 -4.12
N PRO A 73 -7.19 -8.77 -4.15
CA PRO A 73 -5.83 -8.33 -4.40
C PRO A 73 -5.63 -7.83 -5.83
N ALA A 74 -4.61 -6.98 -6.01
CA ALA A 74 -4.16 -6.57 -7.33
C ALA A 74 -3.75 -7.78 -8.20
N PRO A 75 -4.01 -7.78 -9.52
CA PRO A 75 -3.54 -8.83 -10.42
C PRO A 75 -2.01 -8.97 -10.38
N ALA A 76 -1.51 -10.21 -10.48
CA ALA A 76 -0.08 -10.51 -10.51
C ALA A 76 0.72 -9.73 -11.57
N GLU A 77 0.05 -9.35 -12.67
CA GLU A 77 0.63 -8.56 -13.73
C GLU A 77 1.07 -7.15 -13.29
N CYS A 78 0.54 -6.64 -12.18
CA CYS A 78 0.95 -5.36 -11.60
C CYS A 78 2.32 -5.45 -10.89
N ASP A 79 2.74 -6.64 -10.41
CA ASP A 79 3.95 -6.81 -9.60
C ASP A 79 5.20 -6.12 -10.17
N PRO A 80 5.59 -6.32 -11.45
CA PRO A 80 6.81 -5.72 -11.98
C PRO A 80 6.77 -4.19 -12.07
N TYR A 81 5.60 -3.55 -11.96
CA TYR A 81 5.41 -2.10 -12.10
C TYR A 81 5.22 -1.38 -10.77
N CYS A 82 4.78 -2.06 -9.71
CA CYS A 82 4.53 -1.45 -8.40
C CYS A 82 5.70 -1.66 -7.43
N ASN A 83 5.93 -0.67 -6.57
CA ASN A 83 6.88 -0.75 -5.47
C ASN A 83 6.29 -1.55 -4.30
N TYR A 84 5.02 -1.27 -3.97
CA TYR A 84 4.32 -1.88 -2.85
C TYR A 84 2.87 -2.17 -3.21
N PHE A 85 2.32 -3.15 -2.52
CA PHE A 85 0.90 -3.43 -2.47
C PHE A 85 0.46 -3.32 -1.00
N VAL A 86 -0.46 -2.41 -0.73
CA VAL A 86 -0.95 -2.16 0.63
C VAL A 86 -2.25 -2.89 0.83
N ASP A 87 -2.21 -3.94 1.64
CA ASP A 87 -3.38 -4.72 2.01
C ASP A 87 -4.07 -4.04 3.19
N GLN A 88 -5.32 -3.62 2.99
CA GLN A 88 -6.19 -3.08 4.05
C GLN A 88 -6.63 -4.20 5.01
N ALA A 89 -5.67 -4.76 5.74
CA ALA A 89 -5.85 -5.84 6.69
C ALA A 89 -6.43 -5.34 8.03
N TYR A 90 -7.56 -4.63 8.01
CA TYR A 90 -8.16 -4.09 9.22
C TYR A 90 -8.72 -5.20 10.10
N SER A 91 -8.24 -5.31 11.34
CA SER A 91 -8.57 -6.49 12.16
C SER A 91 -10.01 -6.52 12.67
N ASN A 92 -10.70 -5.38 12.67
CA ASN A 92 -12.14 -5.32 12.92
C ASN A 92 -12.99 -5.85 11.76
N GLN A 93 -12.37 -6.13 10.59
CA GLN A 93 -12.99 -6.82 9.46
C GLN A 93 -12.63 -8.32 9.45
N GLY A 94 -11.84 -8.79 10.41
CA GLY A 94 -11.40 -10.19 10.50
C GLY A 94 -10.15 -10.51 9.66
N GLU A 95 -9.50 -9.49 9.10
CA GLU A 95 -8.31 -9.65 8.28
C GLU A 95 -7.04 -9.94 9.09
N SER A 96 -6.05 -10.55 8.43
CA SER A 96 -4.74 -10.85 9.02
C SER A 96 -3.64 -10.91 7.95
N ALA A 97 -2.37 -10.80 8.37
CA ALA A 97 -1.24 -10.88 7.46
C ALA A 97 -1.14 -12.26 6.78
N HIS A 98 -0.95 -12.27 5.46
CA HIS A 98 -0.96 -13.48 4.63
C HIS A 98 -0.16 -13.31 3.34
N THR A 99 0.13 -14.41 2.64
CA THR A 99 0.74 -14.36 1.30
C THR A 99 -0.33 -14.25 0.22
N ILE A 100 -0.06 -13.46 -0.83
CA ILE A 100 -0.96 -13.32 -1.99
C ILE A 100 -0.31 -13.98 -3.20
N SER A 101 -1.03 -14.91 -3.83
CA SER A 101 -0.52 -15.62 -5.00
C SER A 101 -0.20 -14.66 -6.15
N GLY A 102 1.02 -14.75 -6.69
CA GLY A 102 1.48 -13.93 -7.81
C GLY A 102 2.00 -12.54 -7.46
N LEU A 103 1.88 -12.08 -6.21
CA LEU A 103 2.52 -10.86 -5.73
C LEU A 103 3.75 -11.19 -4.87
N SER A 104 4.83 -10.45 -5.08
CA SER A 104 6.05 -10.63 -4.31
C SER A 104 5.80 -10.22 -2.85
N THR A 105 5.97 -11.15 -1.90
CA THR A 105 5.66 -10.87 -0.48
C THR A 105 6.47 -9.71 0.09
N ASN A 106 7.69 -9.48 -0.40
CA ASN A 106 8.54 -8.34 -0.01
C ASN A 106 8.00 -6.98 -0.47
N LYS A 107 6.92 -6.94 -1.24
CA LYS A 107 6.17 -5.74 -1.62
C LYS A 107 4.85 -5.60 -0.85
N LEU A 108 4.44 -6.60 -0.07
CA LEU A 108 3.19 -6.55 0.70
C LEU A 108 3.36 -5.75 1.99
N VAL A 109 2.46 -4.80 2.21
CA VAL A 109 2.37 -3.99 3.43
C VAL A 109 0.98 -4.18 4.05
N PHE A 110 0.90 -4.73 5.26
CA PHE A 110 -0.38 -4.96 5.94
C PHE A 110 -0.78 -3.74 6.78
N CYS A 111 -1.96 -3.20 6.54
CA CYS A 111 -2.45 -1.97 7.14
C CYS A 111 -3.51 -2.24 8.22
N GLU A 112 -3.33 -1.70 9.43
CA GLU A 112 -4.35 -1.71 10.48
C GLU A 112 -5.16 -0.40 10.49
N THR A 113 -6.41 -0.41 10.94
CA THR A 113 -7.21 0.82 11.08
C THR A 113 -7.03 1.48 12.44
N PHE A 114 -6.31 2.60 12.48
CA PHE A 114 -6.27 3.48 13.65
C PHE A 114 -7.49 4.41 13.71
N GLY A 115 -8.37 4.37 12.72
CA GLY A 115 -9.73 4.90 12.90
C GLY A 115 -10.44 4.26 14.10
N VAL A 116 -10.18 2.97 14.35
CA VAL A 116 -10.75 2.19 15.45
C VAL A 116 -9.72 1.91 16.55
N PHE A 117 -8.55 1.39 16.18
CA PHE A 117 -7.58 0.83 17.13
C PHE A 117 -6.44 1.78 17.52
N TYR A 118 -6.59 3.10 17.35
CA TYR A 118 -5.52 4.04 17.68
C TYR A 118 -5.00 3.95 19.12
N ALA A 119 -5.83 3.53 20.07
CA ALA A 119 -5.48 3.48 21.48
C ALA A 119 -4.61 2.27 21.84
N THR A 120 -4.72 1.18 21.07
CA THR A 120 -4.13 -0.13 21.41
C THR A 120 -3.33 -0.76 20.27
N GLY A 121 -3.34 -0.16 19.07
CA GLY A 121 -2.61 -0.62 17.89
C GLY A 121 -3.22 -1.80 17.14
N GLY A 122 -4.30 -2.42 17.65
CA GLY A 122 -4.94 -3.57 17.00
C GLY A 122 -3.92 -4.68 16.72
N GLN A 123 -3.84 -5.12 15.47
CA GLN A 123 -2.93 -6.15 14.99
C GLN A 123 -1.58 -5.62 14.47
N ILE A 124 -1.29 -4.30 14.55
CA ILE A 124 -0.07 -3.71 13.97
C ILE A 124 1.23 -4.42 14.43
N LEU A 125 1.31 -4.83 15.70
CA LEU A 125 2.48 -5.53 16.22
C LEU A 125 2.58 -6.98 15.74
N ASN A 126 1.45 -7.62 15.42
CA ASN A 126 1.44 -8.96 14.84
C ASN A 126 1.81 -8.88 13.35
N TYR A 127 1.36 -7.85 12.63
CA TYR A 127 1.80 -7.59 11.26
C TYR A 127 3.31 -7.32 11.20
N ALA A 128 3.84 -6.55 12.16
CA ALA A 128 5.27 -6.29 12.28
C ALA A 128 6.10 -7.58 12.50
N LYS A 129 5.58 -8.57 13.22
CA LYS A 129 6.26 -9.85 13.51
C LYS A 129 6.09 -10.89 12.40
N TRP A 130 4.99 -10.84 11.67
CA TRP A 130 4.66 -11.83 10.66
C TRP A 130 5.70 -11.83 9.53
N GLU A 131 6.12 -13.01 9.09
CA GLU A 131 6.95 -13.19 7.91
C GLU A 131 6.41 -14.41 7.12
N PRO A 132 6.53 -14.42 5.78
CA PRO A 132 6.23 -15.62 5.01
C PRO A 132 7.19 -16.76 5.38
N SER A 133 6.84 -17.99 5.00
CA SER A 133 7.72 -19.16 5.18
C SER A 133 9.06 -19.05 4.45
N THR A 134 9.16 -18.18 3.45
CA THR A 134 10.40 -17.88 2.72
C THR A 134 10.45 -16.41 2.33
N GLY A 135 11.60 -15.77 2.53
CA GLY A 135 11.79 -14.36 2.24
C GLY A 135 11.30 -13.46 3.37
N ARG A 136 10.76 -12.29 3.02
CA ARG A 136 10.23 -11.31 3.97
C ARG A 136 9.00 -10.60 3.41
N LYS A 137 8.18 -10.03 4.29
CA LYS A 137 7.18 -9.02 3.93
C LYS A 137 7.82 -7.69 3.55
N GLY A 138 7.03 -6.81 2.92
CA GLY A 138 7.39 -5.41 2.70
C GLY A 138 7.32 -4.59 3.99
N GLY A 139 6.24 -4.72 4.76
CA GLY A 139 6.11 -4.05 6.06
C GLY A 139 4.71 -4.07 6.65
N CYS A 140 4.42 -3.10 7.51
CA CYS A 140 3.08 -2.82 8.02
C CYS A 140 2.81 -1.31 8.06
N GLY A 141 1.54 -0.93 7.98
CA GLY A 141 1.06 0.45 7.94
C GLY A 141 -0.17 0.67 8.79
N ALA A 142 -0.67 1.90 8.85
CA ALA A 142 -1.93 2.19 9.52
C ALA A 142 -2.77 3.24 8.78
N TYR A 143 -4.06 2.97 8.60
CA TYR A 143 -5.04 3.96 8.17
C TYR A 143 -5.32 4.91 9.33
N PHE A 144 -5.39 6.21 9.03
CA PHE A 144 -5.58 7.29 10.00
C PHE A 144 -4.52 7.32 11.12
N LEU A 145 -3.25 7.10 10.74
CA LEU A 145 -2.09 7.04 11.66
C LEU A 145 -2.06 8.17 12.71
N GLY A 146 -2.46 9.38 12.33
CA GLY A 146 -2.51 10.55 13.22
C GLY A 146 -3.26 10.32 14.54
N ARG A 147 -4.26 9.43 14.57
CA ARG A 147 -4.98 9.12 15.82
C ARG A 147 -4.12 8.42 16.86
N ASN A 148 -3.10 7.66 16.46
CA ASN A 148 -2.21 6.96 17.39
C ASN A 148 -1.27 7.90 18.18
N TYR A 149 -1.27 9.19 17.85
CA TYR A 149 -0.78 10.22 18.77
C TYR A 149 -1.42 10.11 20.16
N TYR A 150 -2.69 9.67 20.23
CA TYR A 150 -3.47 9.48 21.45
C TYR A 150 -3.51 8.01 21.92
N SER A 151 -2.40 7.27 21.80
CA SER A 151 -2.27 5.93 22.36
C SER A 151 -2.65 5.90 23.86
N ALA A 152 -3.28 4.81 24.32
CA ALA A 152 -3.62 4.63 25.73
C ALA A 152 -2.38 4.51 26.64
N SER A 153 -1.21 4.24 26.07
CA SER A 153 0.07 4.26 26.79
C SER A 153 0.48 5.67 27.26
N GLY A 154 -0.13 6.73 26.69
CA GLY A 154 0.30 8.12 26.89
C GLY A 154 1.54 8.52 26.07
N ILE A 155 2.09 7.61 25.26
CA ILE A 155 3.24 7.87 24.38
C ILE A 155 2.74 8.09 22.94
N PRO A 156 3.01 9.25 22.32
CA PRO A 156 2.61 9.49 20.93
C PRO A 156 3.17 8.47 19.96
N TYR A 157 2.28 7.90 19.13
CA TYR A 157 2.59 6.89 18.11
C TYR A 157 3.20 5.59 18.67
N ASN A 158 2.90 5.24 19.92
CA ASN A 158 3.54 4.15 20.64
C ASN A 158 3.57 2.83 19.85
N GLU A 159 2.41 2.33 19.44
CA GLU A 159 2.27 1.03 18.80
C GLU A 159 2.90 1.03 17.40
N PHE A 160 2.79 2.14 16.67
CA PHE A 160 3.45 2.28 15.38
C PHE A 160 4.98 2.31 15.51
N ARG A 161 5.53 3.01 16.51
CA ARG A 161 6.97 3.02 16.81
C ARG A 161 7.47 1.64 17.23
N GLN A 162 6.70 0.92 18.03
CA GLN A 162 6.99 -0.46 18.41
C GLN A 162 7.00 -1.38 17.19
N ALA A 163 6.05 -1.24 16.26
CA ALA A 163 6.04 -1.99 15.01
C ALA A 163 7.31 -1.75 14.17
N ILE A 164 7.75 -0.49 14.04
CA ILE A 164 9.01 -0.14 13.38
C ILE A 164 10.20 -0.85 14.06
N GLN A 165 10.26 -0.82 15.38
CA GLN A 165 11.35 -1.43 16.15
C GLN A 165 11.37 -2.95 16.06
N ILE A 166 10.20 -3.60 15.97
CA ILE A 166 10.07 -5.04 15.74
C ILE A 166 10.61 -5.41 14.36
N MET A 167 10.24 -4.65 13.32
CA MET A 167 10.71 -4.92 11.95
C MET A 167 12.19 -4.58 11.74
N ASN A 168 12.75 -3.68 12.57
CA ASN A 168 14.12 -3.19 12.44
C ASN A 168 14.81 -3.20 13.82
N PRO A 169 15.15 -4.38 14.37
CA PRO A 169 15.76 -4.49 15.69
C PRO A 169 17.11 -3.77 15.74
N ALA A 170 17.39 -3.04 16.83
CA ALA A 170 18.65 -2.29 16.99
C ALA A 170 19.90 -3.19 17.07
N ILE A 171 19.72 -4.48 17.38
CA ILE A 171 20.78 -5.48 17.41
C ILE A 171 20.30 -6.64 16.54
N ASN A 172 21.05 -6.95 15.49
CA ASN A 172 20.86 -8.17 14.71
C ASN A 172 21.18 -9.34 15.65
N LYS A 173 20.17 -10.14 16.00
CA LYS A 173 20.39 -11.42 16.69
C LYS A 173 20.92 -12.46 15.72
#